data_AF-S8C1V1-F1
#
_entry.id   AF-S8C1V1-F1
#
_cell.length_a   1.000
_cell.length_b   1.000
_cell.length_c   1.000
_cell.angle_alpha   90.00
_cell.angle_beta   90.00
_cell.angle_gamma   90.00
#
_symmetry.space_group_name_H-M   'P 1'
#
loop_
_entity.id
_entity.type
_entity.pdbx_description
1 polymer ?
#
loop_
_entity_poly.entity_id
_entity_poly.type
_entity_poly.pdbx_seq_one_letter_code
_entity_poly.pdbx_strand_id
1 'polypeptide(L)' 'EDSHECRICGKIFPTYQALGGHKASHKNSKSNASASAAAGRSIAAQRRVHRCTICRKIFPTGQALGGHKRKH' A
#
# COMPACT_ATOMS: atom_id res chain seq x y z
N GLU A 1 27.72 12.29 12.88
CA GLU A 1 26.41 11.61 12.93
C GLU A 1 25.31 12.61 13.25
N ASP A 2 24.32 12.80 12.37
CA ASP A 2 23.14 13.65 12.66
C ASP A 2 21.94 12.74 12.85
N SER A 3 21.45 12.65 14.09
CA SER A 3 20.31 11.83 14.47
C SER A 3 19.04 12.67 14.44
N HIS A 4 18.06 12.29 13.62
CA HIS A 4 16.83 13.07 13.47
C HIS A 4 15.71 12.49 14.33
N GLU A 5 15.27 13.24 15.34
CA GLU A 5 14.20 12.83 16.26
C GLU A 5 12.80 13.25 15.78
N CYS A 6 11.82 12.36 15.99
CA CYS A 6 10.42 12.68 15.77
C CYS A 6 9.81 13.32 17.02
N ARG A 7 9.48 14.61 16.96
CA ARG A 7 8.84 15.36 18.06
C ARG A 7 7.48 14.81 18.53
N ILE A 8 6.85 13.90 17.77
CA ILE A 8 5.52 13.34 18.08
C ILE A 8 5.63 12.07 18.94
N CYS A 9 6.66 11.24 18.74
CA CYS A 9 6.83 9.98 19.49
C CYS A 9 8.24 9.75 20.04
N GLY A 10 9.15 10.71 19.90
CA GLY A 10 10.52 10.65 20.41
C GLY A 10 11.44 9.64 19.70
N LYS A 11 11.02 9.03 18.58
CA LYS A 11 11.85 8.07 17.85
C LYS A 11 12.97 8.77 17.11
N ILE A 12 14.18 8.23 17.24
CA ILE A 12 15.39 8.75 16.60
C ILE A 12 15.69 7.94 15.35
N PHE A 13 15.95 8.63 14.25
CA PHE A 13 16.28 8.02 12.96
C PHE A 13 17.67 8.47 12.49
N PRO A 14 18.46 7.56 11.89
CA PRO A 14 19.80 7.88 11.39
C PRO A 14 19.75 8.69 10.08
N THR A 15 18.58 8.84 9.45
CA THR A 15 18.44 9.58 8.18
C THR A 15 17.12 10.36 8.13
N TYR A 16 17.15 11.50 7.42
CA TYR A 16 15.98 12.35 7.24
C TYR A 16 14.87 11.67 6.41
N GLN A 17 15.23 10.80 5.48
CA GLN A 17 14.27 10.07 4.65
C GLN A 17 13.42 9.09 5.47
N ALA A 18 14.03 8.41 6.46
CA ALA A 18 13.31 7.56 7.41
C ALA A 18 12.37 8.38 8.29
N LEU A 19 12.80 9.55 8.76
CA LEU A 19 11.94 10.48 9.51
C LEU A 19 10.79 11.04 8.65
N GLY A 20 11.03 11.34 7.37
CA GLY A 20 10.01 11.80 6.42
C GLY A 20 8.90 10.78 6.19
N GLY A 21 9.27 9.51 5.96
CA GLY A 21 8.30 8.40 5.89
C GLY A 21 7.58 8.16 7.21
N HIS A 22 8.28 8.27 8.33
CA HIS A 22 7.72 8.12 9.67
C HIS A 22 6.69 9.20 10.03
N LYS A 23 6.93 10.47 9.65
CA LYS A 23 5.97 11.58 9.84
C LYS A 23 4.62 11.35 9.14
N ALA A 24 4.63 10.70 7.97
CA ALA A 24 3.40 10.34 7.28
C ALA A 24 2.52 9.39 8.11
N SER A 25 3.13 8.53 8.92
CA SER A 25 2.44 7.60 9.81
C SER A 25 1.69 8.31 10.93
N HIS A 26 2.23 9.42 11.46
CA HIS A 26 1.51 10.24 12.45
C HIS A 26 0.35 11.03 11.83
N LYS A 27 0.49 11.46 10.57
CA LYS A 27 -0.56 12.19 9.85
C LYS A 27 -1.78 11.31 9.53
N ASN A 28 -1.62 9.99 9.50
CA ASN A 28 -2.70 9.05 9.21
C ASN A 28 -3.58 8.68 10.43
N SER A 29 -3.27 9.14 11.64
CA SER A 29 -4.04 8.79 12.86
C SER A 29 -5.34 9.58 13.07
N LYS A 30 -5.75 10.48 12.15
CA LYS A 30 -7.05 11.19 12.23
C LYS A 30 -8.04 10.84 11.12
N SER A 31 -7.70 9.94 10.21
CA SER A 31 -8.61 9.52 9.14
C SER A 31 -8.58 8.01 9.02
N ASN A 32 -9.71 7.39 9.35
CA ASN A 32 -10.06 6.02 8.99
C ASN A 32 -9.86 5.83 7.46
N ALA A 33 -8.66 5.44 7.05
CA ALA A 33 -8.31 5.19 5.66
C ALA A 33 -7.37 3.98 5.61
N SER A 34 -8.00 2.81 5.60
CA SER A 34 -7.45 1.62 4.96
C SER A 34 -7.01 1.97 3.53
N ALA A 35 -5.69 2.02 3.29
CA ALA A 35 -5.06 1.79 1.99
C ALA A 35 -3.56 1.66 2.25
N SER A 36 -3.08 0.47 2.64
CA SER A 36 -2.65 -0.55 1.67
C SER A 36 -1.70 0.05 0.65
N ALA A 37 -0.43 -0.36 0.74
CA ALA A 37 0.48 -0.39 -0.39
C ALA A 37 -0.18 -1.13 -1.55
N ALA A 38 -0.88 -0.39 -2.39
CA ALA A 38 -1.52 -0.87 -3.60
C ALA A 38 -0.84 -0.15 -4.77
N ALA A 39 0.19 -0.81 -5.29
CA ALA A 39 0.56 -0.66 -6.68
C ALA A 39 -0.70 -0.87 -7.53
N GLY A 40 -1.14 0.17 -8.23
CA GLY A 40 -2.29 0.08 -9.13
C GLY A 40 -3.18 1.31 -9.07
N ARG A 41 -2.68 2.42 -9.62
CA ARG A 41 -3.57 3.48 -10.10
C ARG A 41 -4.54 2.87 -11.13
N SER A 42 -5.80 3.30 -11.02
CA SER A 42 -6.76 3.51 -12.11
C SER A 42 -7.91 2.50 -12.29
N ILE A 43 -9.11 3.01 -11.96
CA ILE A 43 -10.37 2.91 -12.72
C ILE A 43 -10.99 1.50 -12.84
N ALA A 44 -11.71 1.04 -11.81
CA ALA A 44 -12.82 0.09 -11.99
C ALA A 44 -13.64 -0.11 -10.70
N ALA A 45 -14.28 0.95 -10.19
CA ALA A 45 -15.48 0.80 -9.35
C ALA A 45 -16.71 0.33 -10.17
N GLN A 46 -16.46 -0.47 -11.20
CA GLN A 46 -17.44 -1.02 -12.11
C GLN A 46 -17.27 -2.53 -12.01
N ARG A 47 -18.37 -3.25 -11.91
CA ARG A 47 -18.52 -4.71 -11.69
C ARG A 47 -17.73 -5.56 -12.71
N ARG A 48 -16.41 -5.46 -12.69
CA ARG A 48 -15.49 -6.09 -13.62
C ARG A 48 -14.94 -7.32 -12.95
N VAL A 49 -15.47 -8.46 -13.36
CA VAL A 49 -14.87 -9.74 -13.06
C VAL A 49 -13.43 -9.74 -13.61
N HIS A 50 -12.50 -10.23 -12.81
CA HIS A 50 -11.06 -10.17 -13.08
C HIS A 50 -10.62 -11.46 -13.77
N ARG A 51 -10.36 -11.40 -15.08
CA ARG A 51 -9.98 -12.57 -15.89
C ARG A 51 -8.47 -12.73 -15.99
N CYS A 52 -7.96 -13.94 -15.75
CA CYS A 52 -6.56 -14.27 -15.99
C CYS A 52 -6.24 -14.36 -17.49
N THR A 53 -5.15 -13.74 -17.93
CA THR A 53 -4.74 -13.76 -19.35
C THR A 53 -4.10 -15.08 -19.78
N ILE A 54 -3.58 -15.87 -18.82
CA ILE A 54 -2.87 -17.14 -19.09
C ILE A 54 -3.84 -18.31 -19.16
N CYS A 55 -4.65 -18.52 -18.10
CA CYS A 55 -5.58 -19.65 -18.01
C CYS A 55 -7.06 -19.26 -18.12
N ARG A 56 -7.38 -17.98 -18.36
CA ARG A 56 -8.75 -17.48 -18.61
C ARG A 56 -9.74 -17.66 -17.45
N LYS A 57 -9.29 -18.08 -16.25
CA LYS A 57 -10.12 -18.14 -15.03
C LYS A 57 -10.63 -16.76 -14.63
N ILE A 58 -11.89 -16.71 -14.20
CA ILE A 58 -12.59 -15.49 -13.80
C ILE A 58 -12.63 -15.42 -12.29
N PHE A 59 -12.19 -14.29 -11.74
CA PHE A 59 -12.15 -14.04 -10.30
C PHE A 59 -13.06 -12.87 -9.93
N PRO A 60 -13.78 -12.96 -8.81
CA PRO A 60 -14.66 -11.88 -8.36
C PRO A 60 -13.88 -10.66 -7.85
N THR A 61 -12.60 -10.80 -7.49
CA THR A 61 -11.77 -9.73 -6.91
C THR A 61 -10.38 -9.66 -7.54
N GLY A 62 -9.81 -8.45 -7.58
CA GLY A 62 -8.45 -8.22 -8.08
C GLY A 62 -7.36 -8.86 -7.22
N GLN A 63 -7.58 -9.01 -5.91
CA GLN A 63 -6.65 -9.71 -5.02
C GLN A 63 -6.55 -11.21 -5.34
N ALA A 64 -7.67 -11.88 -5.59
CA ALA A 64 -7.67 -13.30 -5.96
C ALA A 64 -6.97 -13.51 -7.31
N LEU A 65 -7.20 -12.62 -8.29
CA LEU A 65 -6.47 -12.64 -9.55
C LEU A 65 -4.96 -12.36 -9.35
N GLY A 66 -4.61 -11.39 -8.49
CA GLY A 66 -3.23 -11.03 -8.20
C GLY A 66 -2.44 -12.17 -7.54
N GLY A 67 -3.04 -12.85 -6.56
CA GLY A 67 -2.46 -14.06 -5.97
C GLY A 67 -2.37 -15.22 -6.97
N HIS A 68 -3.41 -15.42 -7.78
CA HIS A 68 -3.43 -16.43 -8.82
C HIS A 68 -2.36 -16.22 -9.91
N LYS A 69 -2.09 -14.97 -10.29
CA LYS A 69 -1.05 -14.62 -11.28
C LYS A 69 0.39 -14.93 -10.82
N ARG A 70 0.64 -15.06 -9.51
CA ARG A 70 1.97 -15.41 -8.98
C ARG A 70 2.27 -16.91 -9.02
N LYS A 71 1.24 -17.74 -9.27
CA LYS A 71 1.34 -19.20 -9.34
C LYS A 71 1.43 -19.73 -10.78
N HIS A 72 1.37 -18.84 -11.76
CA HIS A 72 1.87 -19.09 -13.12
C HIS A 72 3.33 -18.70 -13.16
#